data_AF-A0A7X6X183-F1
#
_entry.id   AF-A0A7X6X183-F1
#
_cell.length_a   1.000
_cell.length_b   1.000
_cell.length_c   1.000
_cell.angle_alpha   90.00
_cell.angle_beta   90.00
_cell.angle_gamma   90.00
#
_symmetry.space_group_name_H-M   'P 1'
#
loop_
_entity.id
_entity.type
_entity.pdbx_description
1 polymer ?
#
loop_
_entity_poly.entity_id
_entity_poly.type
_entity_poly.pdbx_seq_one_letter_code
_entity_poly.pdbx_strand_id
1 'polypeptide(L)' 'QIGKECHSPCAIYRQAGDCVMPREGIFVEVLETGPVKVGDLVEVIDGD' A
#
# COMPACT_ATOMS: atom_id res chain seq x y z
N GLN A 1 -1.37 -9.22 -2.73
CA GLN A 1 -2.30 -8.80 -3.81
C GLN A 1 -2.64 -7.35 -3.59
N ILE A 2 -2.64 -6.56 -4.66
CA ILE A 2 -2.90 -5.12 -4.63
C ILE A 2 -4.35 -4.86 -4.19
N GLY A 3 -4.50 -3.97 -3.20
CA GLY A 3 -5.72 -3.23 -2.90
C GLY A 3 -6.90 -4.01 -2.34
N LYS A 4 -6.68 -4.95 -1.42
CA LYS A 4 -7.75 -5.85 -0.93
C LYS A 4 -9.07 -5.16 -0.56
N GLU A 5 -10.16 -5.84 -0.89
CA GLU A 5 -11.52 -5.45 -0.54
C GLU A 5 -11.72 -5.44 0.98
N CYS A 6 -12.32 -4.36 1.49
CA CYS A 6 -12.57 -4.24 2.92
C CYS A 6 -13.73 -5.18 3.29
N HIS A 7 -13.50 -6.13 4.21
CA HIS A 7 -14.59 -7.00 4.69
C HIS A 7 -15.69 -6.23 5.43
N SER A 8 -15.33 -5.09 6.06
CA SER A 8 -16.26 -4.15 6.68
C SER A 8 -15.63 -2.75 6.74
N PRO A 9 -16.43 -1.67 6.91
CA PRO A 9 -15.90 -0.32 7.06
C PRO A 9 -14.94 -0.22 8.26
N CYS A 10 -13.68 0.15 8.01
CA CYS A 10 -12.70 0.38 9.08
C CYS A 10 -12.81 1.80 9.65
N ALA A 11 -12.02 2.11 10.69
CA ALA A 11 -12.01 3.44 11.31
C ALA A 11 -11.70 4.57 10.31
N ILE A 12 -10.76 4.33 9.38
CA ILE A 12 -10.36 5.30 8.36
C ILE A 12 -11.53 5.60 7.41
N TYR A 13 -12.21 4.57 6.91
CA TYR A 13 -13.38 4.73 6.03
C TYR A 13 -14.48 5.54 6.72
N ARG A 14 -14.78 5.25 7.99
CA ARG A 14 -15.82 5.98 8.73
C ARG A 14 -15.46 7.45 8.97
N GLN A 15 -14.18 7.75 9.18
CA GLN A 15 -13.70 9.10 9.43
C GLN A 15 -13.64 9.93 8.13
N ALA A 16 -13.10 9.35 7.07
CA ALA A 16 -12.90 10.03 5.79
C ALA A 16 -14.13 10.00 4.88
N GLY A 17 -15.05 9.04 5.09
CA GLY A 17 -16.19 8.77 4.21
C GLY A 17 -15.83 7.98 2.95
N ASP A 18 -14.55 7.74 2.69
CA ASP A 18 -14.01 7.04 1.53
C ASP A 18 -12.69 6.35 1.93
N CYS A 19 -12.28 5.32 1.19
CA CYS A 19 -11.01 4.63 1.40
C CYS A 19 -10.26 4.48 0.07
N VAL A 20 -9.00 4.90 0.07
CA VAL A 20 -8.09 4.81 -1.07
C VAL A 20 -7.46 3.42 -1.20
N MET A 21 -7.40 2.66 -0.10
CA MET A 21 -6.71 1.36 -0.05
C MET A 21 -7.22 0.36 -1.10
N PRO A 22 -8.53 0.19 -1.34
CA PRO A 22 -8.99 -0.74 -2.37
C PRO A 22 -8.66 -0.34 -3.81
N ARG A 23 -8.44 0.97 -4.05
CA ARG A 23 -8.29 1.53 -5.40
C ARG A 23 -6.84 1.70 -5.81
N GLU A 24 -6.02 2.17 -4.88
CA GLU A 24 -4.65 2.63 -5.16
C GLU A 24 -3.61 1.91 -4.28
N GLY A 25 -4.04 1.27 -3.19
CA GLY A 25 -3.13 0.65 -2.24
C GLY A 25 -2.50 -0.63 -2.81
N ILE A 26 -1.18 -0.73 -2.78
CA ILE A 26 -0.45 -1.96 -3.11
C ILE A 26 0.07 -2.61 -1.83
N PHE A 27 0.13 -3.94 -1.80
CA PHE A 27 0.77 -4.68 -0.71
C PHE A 27 2.13 -5.16 -1.18
N VAL A 28 3.14 -4.98 -0.34
CA VAL A 28 4.51 -5.42 -0.58
C VAL A 28 4.97 -6.32 0.57
N GLU A 29 5.93 -7.18 0.29
CA GLU A 29 6.67 -7.91 1.31
C GLU A 29 8.02 -7.23 1.53
N VAL A 30 8.46 -7.16 2.78
CA VAL A 30 9.78 -6.61 3.10
C VAL A 30 10.80 -7.74 2.95
N LEU A 31 11.55 -7.72 1.86
CA LEU A 31 12.64 -8.69 1.62
C LEU A 31 13.87 -8.37 2.50
N GLU A 32 14.18 -7.08 2.65
CA GLU A 32 15.30 -6.58 3.45
C GLU A 32 14.90 -5.32 4.24
N THR A 33 15.30 -5.23 5.51
CA THR A 33 14.98 -4.09 6.37
C THR A 33 15.96 -2.94 6.17
N GLY A 34 15.47 -1.70 6.17
CA GLY A 34 16.32 -0.52 6.09
C GLY A 34 15.51 0.78 6.25
N PRO A 35 16.18 1.93 6.41
CA PRO A 35 15.51 3.23 6.43
C PRO A 35 15.05 3.63 5.03
N VAL A 36 13.90 4.29 4.95
CA VAL A 36 13.37 4.95 3.74
C VAL A 36 13.04 6.40 4.06
N LYS A 37 13.14 7.29 3.08
CA LYS A 37 12.81 8.72 3.22
C LYS A 37 12.10 9.26 1.98
N VAL A 38 11.46 10.41 2.14
CA VAL A 38 10.83 11.13 1.02
C VAL A 38 11.90 11.48 -0.02
N GLY A 39 11.62 11.12 -1.28
CA GLY A 39 12.50 11.37 -2.42
C GLY A 39 13.43 10.20 -2.77
N ASP A 40 13.39 9.08 -2.04
CA ASP A 40 14.06 7.86 -2.49
C ASP A 40 13.47 7.36 -3.81
N LEU A 41 14.33 6.83 -4.69
CA LEU A 41 13.95 6.33 -6.00
C LEU A 41 13.22 4.99 -5.88
N VAL A 42 12.18 4.82 -6.69
CA VAL A 42 11.50 3.54 -6.89
C VAL A 42 11.82 3.09 -8.30
N GLU A 43 12.46 1.93 -8.42
CA GLU A 43 12.85 1.34 -9.69
C GLU A 43 12.09 0.03 -9.89
N VAL A 44 11.60 -0.19 -11.12
CA VAL A 44 11.04 -1.48 -11.51
C VAL A 44 12.22 -2.36 -11.91
N ILE A 45 12.45 -3.41 -11.14
CA ILE A 45 13.42 -4.45 -11.45
C ILE A 45 12.72 -5.57 -12.22
N ASP A 46 13.31 -6.01 -13.33
CA ASP A 46 12.84 -7.22 -14.02
C ASP A 46 13.09 -8.42 -13.09
N GLY A 47 12.08 -9.29 -12.94
CA GLY A 47 12.23 -10.55 -12.22
C GLY A 47 12.72 -11.65 -13.16
N ASP A 48 13.62 -12.52 -12.67
CA ASP A 48 14.00 -13.77 -13.37
C ASP A 48 12.85 -14.80 -13.41
#